data_AF-A0A382HR90-F1
#
_entry.id   AF-A0A382HR90-F1
#
_cell.length_a   1.000
_cell.length_b   1.000
_cell.length_c   1.000
_cell.angle_alpha   90.00
_cell.angle_beta   90.00
_cell.angle_gamma   90.00
#
_symmetry.space_group_name_H-M   'P 1'
#
loop_
_entity.id
_entity.type
_entity.pdbx_description
1 polymer ?
#
loop_
_entity_poly.entity_id
_entity_poly.type
_entity_poly.pdbx_seq_one_letter_code
_entity_poly.pdbx_strand_id
1 'polypeptide(L)'
;VSFYSLYPNTLKKIKFRLIYFFLITVPLTAQPTIELGQNYHIIPEDNIDQKFPNGAFDSNGVLHLVWVNDSNSHKDVYYAKSADEGFSFSIPVRINSHANTVVAYTQSG
;
A
#
# COMPACT_ATOMS: atom_id res chain seq x y z
N VAL A 1 35.40 44.38 -40.36
CA VAL A 1 34.94 44.94 -39.07
C VAL A 1 33.96 43.94 -38.46
N SER A 2 34.42 43.16 -37.48
CA SER A 2 33.70 42.00 -36.95
C SER A 2 32.83 42.43 -35.76
N PHE A 3 31.52 42.46 -35.95
CA PHE A 3 30.53 42.75 -34.90
C PHE A 3 30.09 41.46 -34.19
N TYR A 4 31.04 40.76 -33.57
CA TYR A 4 30.73 39.57 -32.76
C TYR A 4 31.47 39.61 -31.43
N SER A 5 31.19 40.60 -30.60
CA SER A 5 31.48 40.48 -29.17
C SER A 5 30.47 41.29 -28.38
N LEU A 6 30.12 40.78 -27.20
CA LEU A 6 29.25 41.37 -26.17
C LEU A 6 27.82 40.79 -26.09
N TYR A 7 27.71 39.46 -26.04
CA TYR A 7 26.70 38.86 -25.17
C TYR A 7 27.29 38.73 -23.76
N PRO A 8 26.78 39.44 -22.74
CA PRO A 8 27.40 39.45 -21.42
C PRO A 8 27.20 38.10 -20.70
N ASN A 9 28.31 37.55 -20.19
CA ASN A 9 28.41 36.26 -19.47
C ASN A 9 27.44 36.12 -18.27
N THR A 10 26.93 37.23 -17.76
CA THR A 10 25.92 37.32 -16.70
C THR A 10 24.59 36.70 -17.10
N LEU A 11 24.12 36.87 -18.34
CA LEU A 11 22.86 36.28 -18.81
C LEU A 11 22.93 34.75 -18.89
N LYS A 12 24.10 34.19 -19.25
CA LYS A 12 24.33 32.73 -19.25
C LYS A 12 24.36 32.16 -17.83
N LYS A 13 24.99 32.86 -16.88
CA LYS A 13 25.03 32.46 -15.46
C LYS A 13 23.64 32.49 -14.80
N ILE A 14 22.82 33.49 -15.10
CA ILE A 14 21.44 33.60 -14.59
C ILE A 14 20.55 32.49 -15.17
N LYS A 15 20.65 32.22 -16.48
CA LYS A 15 19.95 31.08 -17.12
C LYS A 15 20.37 29.74 -16.51
N PHE A 16 21.66 29.53 -16.24
CA PHE A 16 22.14 28.31 -15.59
C PHE A 16 21.59 28.16 -14.16
N ARG A 17 21.54 29.24 -13.37
CA ARG A 17 20.95 29.22 -12.02
C ARG A 17 19.44 28.97 -12.03
N LEU A 18 18.70 29.55 -12.97
CA LEU A 18 17.26 29.30 -13.14
C LEU A 18 16.97 27.85 -13.56
N ILE A 19 17.75 27.30 -14.49
CA ILE A 19 17.65 25.90 -14.92
C ILE A 19 17.93 24.96 -13.74
N TYR A 20 18.98 25.23 -12.96
CA TYR A 20 19.32 24.39 -11.80
C TYR A 20 18.26 24.45 -10.69
N PHE A 21 17.66 25.62 -10.47
CA PHE A 21 16.57 25.78 -9.50
C PHE A 21 15.33 24.97 -9.94
N PHE A 22 14.96 25.04 -11.23
CA PHE A 22 13.87 24.23 -11.79
C PHE A 22 14.19 22.71 -11.80
N LEU A 23 15.43 22.33 -12.07
CA LEU A 23 15.86 20.92 -12.09
C LEU A 23 15.82 20.26 -10.71
N ILE A 24 15.94 21.04 -9.62
CA ILE A 24 15.91 20.53 -8.24
C ILE A 24 14.49 20.61 -7.64
N THR A 25 13.69 21.64 -7.97
CA THR A 25 12.33 21.78 -7.40
C THR A 25 11.34 20.76 -7.97
N VAL A 26 11.42 20.44 -9.26
CA VAL A 26 10.50 19.48 -9.91
C VAL A 26 10.57 18.07 -9.31
N PRO A 27 11.73 17.43 -9.11
CA PRO A 27 11.79 16.13 -8.43
C PRO A 27 11.41 16.22 -6.95
N LEU A 28 11.62 17.36 -6.29
CA LEU A 28 11.26 17.55 -4.88
C LEU A 28 9.73 17.59 -4.66
N THR A 29 8.95 17.96 -5.69
CA THR A 29 7.48 17.93 -5.66
C THR A 29 6.86 16.65 -6.21
N ALA A 30 7.64 15.81 -6.90
CA ALA A 30 7.18 14.53 -7.41
C ALA A 30 7.19 13.48 -6.29
N GLN A 31 6.31 13.65 -5.31
CA GLN A 31 6.05 12.61 -4.31
C GLN A 31 5.50 11.37 -5.04
N PRO A 32 6.03 10.16 -4.84
CA PRO A 32 5.39 8.96 -5.37
C PRO A 32 3.95 8.90 -4.84
N THR A 33 2.99 8.86 -5.75
CA THR A 33 1.59 8.66 -5.39
C THR A 33 1.45 7.23 -4.90
N ILE A 34 1.07 7.05 -3.63
CA ILE A 34 0.59 5.74 -3.16
C ILE A 34 -0.80 5.55 -3.78
N GLU A 35 -0.86 4.94 -4.96
CA GLU A 35 -2.12 4.41 -5.48
C GLU A 35 -2.40 3.09 -4.76
N LEU A 36 -3.46 3.08 -3.95
CA LEU A 36 -3.98 1.83 -3.41
C LEU A 36 -4.60 1.04 -4.56
N GLY A 37 -4.15 -0.20 -4.73
CA GLY A 37 -4.70 -1.13 -5.72
C GLY A 37 -6.11 -1.61 -5.37
N GLN A 38 -6.63 -2.54 -6.17
CA GLN A 38 -7.86 -3.26 -5.85
C GLN A 38 -7.72 -3.99 -4.50
N ASN A 39 -8.85 -4.20 -3.81
CA ASN A 39 -8.88 -5.01 -2.60
C ASN A 39 -8.35 -6.42 -2.91
N TYR A 40 -7.33 -6.84 -2.14
CA TYR A 40 -6.77 -8.18 -2.28
C TYR A 40 -7.52 -9.15 -1.35
N HIS A 41 -8.14 -10.16 -1.94
CA HIS A 41 -8.79 -11.24 -1.20
C HIS A 41 -7.77 -12.33 -0.91
N ILE A 42 -7.58 -12.67 0.38
CA ILE A 42 -6.70 -13.77 0.80
C ILE A 42 -7.32 -15.11 0.37
N ILE A 43 -8.65 -15.24 0.54
CA ILE A 43 -9.45 -16.36 0.03
C ILE A 43 -10.12 -15.90 -1.27
N PRO A 44 -9.72 -16.43 -2.46
CA PRO A 44 -10.24 -15.99 -3.74
C PRO A 44 -11.58 -16.66 -4.08
N GLU A 45 -12.53 -16.62 -3.15
CA GLU A 45 -13.88 -17.15 -3.34
C GLU A 45 -14.88 -16.01 -3.57
N ASP A 46 -15.75 -16.19 -4.57
CA ASP A 46 -16.84 -15.26 -4.85
C ASP A 46 -17.92 -15.32 -3.75
N ASN A 47 -18.63 -14.21 -3.53
CA ASN A 47 -19.69 -14.07 -2.52
C ASN A 47 -19.24 -14.30 -1.06
N ILE A 48 -17.96 -14.09 -0.76
CA ILE A 48 -17.45 -14.03 0.61
C ILE A 48 -16.91 -12.62 0.87
N ASP A 49 -17.45 -11.94 1.87
CA ASP A 49 -16.84 -10.71 2.34
C ASP A 49 -15.74 -11.04 3.36
N GLN A 50 -14.54 -10.50 3.15
CA GLN A 50 -13.46 -10.52 4.12
C GLN A 50 -13.45 -9.20 4.89
N LYS A 51 -13.77 -9.25 6.18
CA LYS A 51 -14.03 -8.08 7.02
C LYS A 51 -13.09 -8.06 8.23
N PHE A 52 -12.88 -6.87 8.78
CA PHE A 52 -12.15 -6.64 10.04
C PHE A 52 -10.74 -7.26 10.07
N PRO A 53 -9.88 -6.93 9.09
CA PRO A 53 -8.50 -7.43 9.12
C PRO A 53 -7.76 -6.87 10.34
N ASN A 54 -7.04 -7.74 11.04
CA ASN A 54 -6.08 -7.36 12.07
C ASN A 54 -4.76 -8.08 11.77
N GLY A 55 -3.68 -7.32 11.71
CA GLY A 55 -2.35 -7.82 11.34
C GLY A 55 -1.27 -7.37 12.31
N ALA A 56 -0.29 -8.24 12.58
CA ALA A 56 0.89 -7.93 13.36
C ALA A 56 2.12 -8.68 12.85
N PHE A 57 3.28 -8.05 12.93
CA PHE A 57 4.56 -8.70 12.63
C PHE A 57 5.15 -9.36 13.89
N ASP A 58 5.73 -10.54 13.74
CA ASP A 58 6.55 -11.17 14.77
C ASP A 58 8.01 -10.67 14.75
N SER A 59 8.85 -11.15 15.67
CA SER A 59 10.27 -10.76 15.75
C SER A 59 11.12 -11.21 14.55
N ASN A 60 10.60 -12.12 13.73
CA ASN A 60 11.28 -12.64 12.53
C ASN A 60 10.79 -11.94 11.25
N GLY A 61 9.87 -10.97 11.36
CA GLY A 61 9.29 -10.28 10.22
C GLY A 61 8.15 -11.03 9.53
N VAL A 62 7.62 -12.09 10.14
CA VAL A 62 6.43 -12.78 9.63
C VAL A 62 5.19 -11.95 9.94
N LEU A 63 4.40 -11.63 8.93
CA LEU A 63 3.09 -11.00 9.11
C LEU A 63 2.06 -12.07 9.47
N HIS A 64 1.41 -11.91 10.61
CA HIS A 64 0.26 -12.69 11.04
C HIS A 64 -1.01 -11.88 10.75
N LEU A 65 -1.94 -12.44 9.98
CA LEU A 65 -3.19 -11.79 9.61
C LEU A 65 -4.38 -12.62 10.08
N VAL A 66 -5.33 -11.97 10.74
CA VAL A 66 -6.64 -12.54 11.09
C VAL A 66 -7.75 -11.66 10.53
N TRP A 67 -8.85 -12.27 10.12
CA TRP A 67 -10.02 -11.57 9.59
C TRP A 67 -11.29 -12.41 9.78
N VAL A 68 -12.44 -11.80 9.54
CA VAL A 68 -13.75 -12.47 9.52
C VAL A 68 -14.13 -12.74 8.07
N ASN A 69 -14.40 -14.00 7.72
CA ASN A 69 -15.13 -14.33 6.50
C ASN A 69 -16.63 -14.27 6.79
N ASP A 70 -17.37 -13.63 5.91
CA ASP A 70 -18.83 -13.58 5.92
C ASP A 70 -19.37 -14.20 4.63
N SER A 71 -19.86 -15.44 4.73
CA SER A 71 -20.50 -16.15 3.62
C SER A 71 -22.01 -16.16 3.85
N ASN A 72 -22.71 -15.16 3.32
CA ASN A 72 -24.17 -15.04 3.42
C ASN A 72 -24.70 -15.10 4.87
N SER A 73 -24.15 -14.27 5.76
CA SER A 73 -24.45 -14.22 7.20
C SER A 73 -23.84 -15.32 8.06
N HIS A 74 -23.23 -16.34 7.45
CA HIS A 74 -22.41 -17.31 8.18
C HIS A 74 -21.00 -16.76 8.33
N LYS A 75 -20.57 -16.56 9.57
CA LYS A 75 -19.29 -15.92 9.87
C LYS A 75 -18.36 -16.86 10.61
N ASP A 76 -17.09 -16.75 10.24
CA ASP A 76 -15.98 -17.52 10.77
C ASP A 76 -14.73 -16.62 10.84
N VAL A 77 -13.86 -16.90 11.82
CA VAL A 77 -12.56 -16.22 11.92
C VAL A 77 -11.51 -17.04 11.19
N TYR A 78 -10.77 -16.38 10.32
CA TYR A 78 -9.70 -16.99 9.54
C TYR A 78 -8.34 -16.39 9.90
N TYR A 79 -7.30 -17.18 9.65
CA TYR A 79 -5.90 -16.82 9.84
C TYR A 79 -5.07 -17.22 8.62
N ALA A 80 -4.11 -16.39 8.26
CA ALA A 80 -3.00 -16.70 7.36
C ALA A 80 -1.76 -15.91 7.79
N LYS A 81 -0.60 -16.34 7.30
CA LYS A 81 0.66 -15.62 7.50
C LYS A 81 1.38 -15.36 6.20
N SER A 82 2.18 -14.32 6.18
CA SER A 82 3.10 -13.99 5.10
C SER A 82 4.53 -13.93 5.65
N ALA A 83 5.47 -14.56 4.94
CA ALA A 83 6.90 -14.48 5.22
C ALA A 83 7.63 -13.48 4.32
N ASP A 84 6.88 -12.79 3.46
CA ASP A 84 7.35 -11.89 2.41
C ASP A 84 6.56 -10.58 2.44
N GLU A 85 6.39 -9.98 3.62
CA GLU A 85 5.83 -8.62 3.80
C GLU A 85 4.43 -8.41 3.21
N GLY A 86 3.65 -9.49 3.00
CA GLY A 86 2.31 -9.46 2.43
C GLY A 86 2.26 -9.71 0.91
N PHE A 87 3.37 -10.05 0.26
CA PHE A 87 3.36 -10.41 -1.17
C PHE A 87 2.66 -11.76 -1.43
N SER A 88 2.78 -12.72 -0.52
CA SER A 88 2.05 -13.99 -0.55
C SER A 88 1.64 -14.43 0.85
N PHE A 89 0.58 -15.25 0.91
CA PHE A 89 0.03 -15.76 2.16
C PHE A 89 -0.01 -17.28 2.17
N SER A 90 0.13 -17.87 3.35
CA SER A 90 -0.14 -19.29 3.59
C SER A 90 -1.59 -19.63 3.27
N ILE A 91 -1.88 -20.92 3.09
CA ILE A 91 -3.25 -21.42 2.98
C ILE A 91 -4.05 -20.94 4.21
N PRO A 92 -5.18 -20.23 4.01
CA PRO A 92 -6.02 -19.76 5.11
C PRO A 92 -6.63 -20.88 5.93
N VAL A 93 -6.72 -20.68 7.23
CA VAL A 93 -7.32 -21.65 8.16
C VAL A 93 -8.39 -21.02 9.02
N ARG A 94 -9.52 -21.70 9.22
CA ARG A 94 -10.54 -21.32 10.21
C ARG A 94 -10.01 -21.59 11.61
N ILE A 95 -10.11 -20.61 12.50
CA ILE A 95 -9.59 -20.73 13.87
C ILE A 95 -10.68 -20.87 14.95
N ASN A 96 -11.93 -20.51 14.66
CA ASN A 96 -13.03 -20.73 15.61
C ASN A 96 -13.47 -22.21 15.65
N SER A 97 -13.89 -22.66 16.84
CA SER A 97 -14.19 -24.06 17.14
C SER A 97 -15.43 -24.60 16.44
N HIS A 98 -16.45 -23.76 16.27
CA HIS A 98 -17.71 -24.13 15.62
C HIS A 98 -17.91 -23.25 14.39
N ALA A 99 -18.11 -23.88 13.23
CA ALA A 99 -18.30 -23.14 11.98
C ALA A 99 -19.60 -22.33 12.01
N ASN A 100 -19.57 -21.16 11.38
CA ASN A 100 -20.70 -20.26 11.17
C ASN A 100 -21.30 -19.65 12.45
N THR A 101 -20.58 -19.68 13.58
CA THR A 101 -21.09 -19.20 14.87
C THR A 101 -20.54 -17.84 15.29
N VAL A 102 -19.67 -17.21 14.49
CA VAL A 102 -19.08 -15.92 14.87
C VAL A 102 -20.14 -14.83 14.71
N VAL A 103 -20.24 -13.96 15.71
CA VAL A 103 -21.02 -12.73 15.62
C VAL A 103 -20.04 -11.57 15.63
N ALA A 104 -19.98 -10.84 14.51
CA ALA A 104 -19.13 -9.66 14.36
C ALA A 104 -20.01 -8.46 13.99
N TYR A 105 -20.02 -7.43 14.85
CA TYR A 105 -20.79 -6.20 14.66
C TYR A 105 -19.89 -5.10 14.09
N THR A 106 -20.45 -4.24 13.24
CA THR A 106 -19.78 -3.08 12.65
C THR A 106 -19.70 -1.86 13.59
N GLN A 107 -20.19 -1.97 14.84
CA GLN A 107 -20.49 -0.82 15.69
C GLN A 107 -19.45 -0.51 16.78
N SER A 108 -18.18 -0.83 16.57
CA SER A 108 -17.12 -0.31 17.45
C SER A 108 -15.95 0.19 16.62
N GLY A 109 -16.07 1.47 16.26
CA GLY A 109 -15.00 2.42 16.01
C GLY A 109 -15.37 3.70 16.74
#